data_AF-A0AAN8BXP3-F1
#
_entry.id   AF-A0AAN8BXP3-F1
#
_cell.length_a   1.000
_cell.length_b   1.000
_cell.length_c   1.000
_cell.angle_alpha   90.00
_cell.angle_beta   90.00
_cell.angle_gamma   90.00
#
_symmetry.space_group_name_H-M   'P 1'
#
loop_
_entity.id
_entity.type
_entity.pdbx_description
1 polymer ?
#
loop_
_entity_poly.entity_id
_entity_poly.type
_entity_poly.pdbx_seq_one_letter_code
_entity_poly.pdbx_strand_id
1 'polypeptide(L)'
;MEPFIDFINISDPSESKCSIDQVFAKTAVNELAALGLSRSATMKELMVSLCGDQIQPHIINSIKTLLTTRVLEEKGELEKFSRLILEIQEKESFYKAVSVLKTAAYKLTGNSIFPQTLSRLYYVKGGIIDYTKAEEWANTAIRRDPKNSYVADTLGQVHKIQFLRSWKPEEILPKAKVAFQAFKDVEVKADEEVSPDMVDSAGTERISVTFNNRGYFGFMQVAKIAFEKLSECTLNRSRIDSFIQEKKMEVEAKFAFFQWYLAYSQPDMQSLDPSYVWKDVVLCYENVHNKQSS
;
A
#
# COMPACT_ATOMS: atom_id res chain seq x y z
N MET A 1 -23.57 -12.72 27.69
CA MET A 1 -23.03 -11.34 27.62
C MET A 1 -23.09 -10.61 28.97
N GLU A 2 -23.89 -11.07 29.95
CA GLU A 2 -24.05 -10.41 31.26
C GLU A 2 -22.76 -9.96 31.97
N PRO A 3 -21.66 -10.72 32.05
CA PRO A 3 -20.47 -10.27 32.80
C PRO A 3 -19.72 -9.10 32.16
N PHE A 4 -20.07 -8.70 30.93
CA PHE A 4 -19.37 -7.62 30.20
C PHE A 4 -20.26 -6.42 29.89
N ILE A 5 -21.55 -6.48 30.21
CA ILE A 5 -22.51 -5.44 29.84
C ILE A 5 -22.22 -4.11 30.56
N ASP A 6 -21.75 -4.20 31.80
CA ASP A 6 -21.38 -3.04 32.62
C ASP A 6 -20.17 -2.27 32.07
N PHE A 7 -19.38 -2.89 31.18
CA PHE A 7 -18.23 -2.26 30.53
C PHE A 7 -18.55 -1.74 29.14
N ILE A 8 -19.79 -1.93 28.67
CA ILE A 8 -20.27 -1.51 27.37
C ILE A 8 -21.13 -0.26 27.52
N ASN A 9 -20.58 0.88 27.10
CA ASN A 9 -21.33 2.12 26.95
C ASN A 9 -22.08 2.10 25.62
N ILE A 10 -23.41 2.03 25.71
CA ILE A 10 -24.31 2.21 24.56
C ILE A 10 -24.73 3.68 24.56
N SER A 11 -24.14 4.48 23.68
CA SER A 11 -24.62 5.84 23.43
C SER A 11 -25.89 5.77 22.57
N ASP A 12 -26.94 6.48 22.99
CA ASP A 12 -28.25 6.72 22.35
C ASP A 12 -28.83 5.60 21.46
N PRO A 13 -29.98 4.97 21.77
CA PRO A 13 -30.57 3.91 20.94
C PRO A 13 -30.84 4.27 19.46
N SER A 14 -30.81 5.55 19.07
CA SER A 14 -30.87 5.96 17.65
C SER A 14 -29.53 5.86 16.90
N GLU A 15 -28.40 5.94 17.59
CA GLU A 15 -27.06 5.74 17.04
C GLU A 15 -26.52 4.43 17.60
N SER A 16 -26.56 3.34 16.83
CA SER A 16 -26.14 2.00 17.25
C SER A 16 -24.61 1.89 17.47
N LYS A 17 -24.08 2.64 18.44
CA LYS A 17 -22.68 2.76 18.79
C LYS A 17 -22.46 2.25 20.21
N CYS A 18 -22.00 1.01 20.25
CA CYS A 18 -21.51 0.35 21.46
C CYS A 18 -20.01 0.61 21.58
N SER A 19 -19.56 1.09 22.74
CA SER A 19 -18.16 1.39 23.03
C SER A 19 -17.74 0.82 24.37
N ILE A 20 -16.49 0.37 24.49
CA ILE A 20 -15.89 -0.08 25.74
C ILE A 20 -14.81 0.93 26.12
N ASP A 21 -14.64 1.19 27.43
CA ASP A 21 -13.54 2.01 27.93
C ASP A 21 -12.18 1.50 27.39
N GLN A 22 -11.36 2.40 26.87
CA GLN A 22 -10.13 2.05 26.17
C GLN A 22 -9.09 1.41 27.10
N VAL A 23 -9.03 1.84 28.37
CA VAL A 23 -8.10 1.29 29.36
C VAL A 23 -8.54 -0.13 29.71
N PHE A 24 -9.83 -0.33 29.98
CA PHE A 24 -10.38 -1.65 30.25
C PHE A 24 -10.18 -2.61 29.07
N ALA A 25 -10.50 -2.19 27.85
CA ALA A 25 -10.32 -3.00 26.65
C ALA A 25 -8.86 -3.44 26.48
N LYS A 26 -7.89 -2.55 26.73
CA LYS A 26 -6.47 -2.87 26.67
C LYS A 26 -6.06 -3.88 27.74
N THR A 27 -6.54 -3.70 28.98
CA THR A 27 -6.29 -4.64 30.08
C THR A 27 -6.86 -6.02 29.77
N ALA A 28 -8.12 -6.10 29.33
CA ALA A 28 -8.78 -7.36 28.99
C ALA A 28 -8.02 -8.14 27.92
N VAL A 29 -7.56 -7.48 26.85
CA VAL A 29 -6.77 -8.13 25.79
C VAL A 29 -5.41 -8.65 26.31
N ASN A 30 -4.79 -7.96 27.27
CA ASN A 30 -3.55 -8.43 27.88
C ASN A 30 -3.77 -9.62 28.82
N GLU A 31 -4.84 -9.62 29.62
CA GLU A 31 -5.22 -10.73 30.50
C GLU A 31 -5.56 -11.99 29.67
N LEU A 32 -6.33 -11.85 28.60
CA LEU A 32 -6.59 -12.95 27.67
C LEU A 32 -5.28 -13.56 27.14
N ALA A 33 -4.33 -12.71 26.74
CA ALA A 33 -3.03 -13.18 26.28
C ALA A 33 -2.24 -13.92 27.38
N ALA A 34 -2.30 -13.46 28.63
CA ALA A 34 -1.68 -14.13 29.78
C ALA A 34 -2.29 -15.51 30.06
N LEU A 35 -3.58 -15.68 29.74
CA LEU A 35 -4.30 -16.97 29.78
C LEU A 35 -4.04 -17.85 28.55
N GLY A 36 -3.15 -17.46 27.64
CA GLY A 36 -2.83 -18.21 26.41
C GLY A 36 -3.77 -17.92 25.23
N LEU A 37 -4.74 -17.02 25.38
CA LEU A 37 -5.63 -16.57 24.31
C LEU A 37 -5.00 -15.38 23.58
N SER A 38 -4.09 -15.70 22.67
CA SER A 38 -3.32 -14.68 21.94
C SER A 38 -4.22 -13.83 21.02
N ARG A 39 -3.78 -12.60 20.69
CA ARG A 39 -4.54 -11.67 19.82
C ARG A 39 -4.78 -12.31 18.45
N SER A 40 -3.78 -13.00 17.91
CA SER A 40 -3.91 -13.69 16.63
C SER A 40 -4.89 -14.86 16.68
N ALA A 41 -4.94 -15.61 17.79
CA ALA A 41 -5.90 -16.69 17.99
C ALA A 41 -7.33 -16.13 18.08
N THR A 42 -7.53 -15.13 18.95
CA THR A 42 -8.82 -14.45 19.14
C THR A 42 -9.35 -13.84 17.84
N MET A 43 -8.51 -13.17 17.06
CA MET A 43 -8.93 -12.56 15.79
C MET A 43 -9.34 -13.62 14.76
N LYS A 44 -8.63 -14.75 14.70
CA LYS A 44 -9.01 -15.86 13.81
C LYS A 44 -10.31 -16.52 14.24
N GLU A 45 -10.50 -16.74 15.54
CA GLU A 45 -11.74 -17.29 16.07
C GLU A 45 -12.92 -16.37 15.80
N LEU A 46 -12.74 -15.06 15.96
CA LEU A 46 -13.73 -14.05 15.58
C LEU A 46 -14.10 -14.17 14.10
N MET A 47 -13.12 -14.31 13.20
CA MET A 47 -13.41 -14.52 11.78
C MET A 47 -14.10 -15.86 11.51
N VAL A 48 -13.74 -16.94 12.19
CA VAL A 48 -14.41 -18.25 12.03
C VAL A 48 -15.87 -18.17 12.48
N SER A 49 -16.11 -17.54 13.62
CA SER A 49 -17.43 -17.43 14.24
C SER A 49 -18.36 -16.45 13.52
N LEU A 50 -17.84 -15.31 13.05
CA LEU A 50 -18.65 -14.23 12.47
C LEU A 50 -18.69 -14.25 10.93
N CYS A 51 -17.72 -14.89 10.27
CA CYS A 51 -17.69 -15.01 8.81
C CYS A 51 -18.17 -16.40 8.36
N GLY A 52 -19.47 -16.66 8.59
CA GLY A 52 -20.21 -17.78 8.00
C GLY A 52 -20.52 -17.57 6.51
N ASP A 53 -21.49 -18.29 5.96
CA ASP A 53 -21.81 -18.23 4.53
C ASP A 53 -22.45 -16.90 4.10
N GLN A 54 -23.23 -16.28 4.99
CA GLN A 54 -23.83 -14.95 4.79
C GLN A 54 -23.25 -13.96 5.79
N ILE A 55 -22.17 -13.28 5.39
CA ILE A 55 -21.46 -12.33 6.24
C ILE A 55 -22.13 -10.96 6.14
N GLN A 56 -22.51 -10.38 7.28
CA GLN A 56 -23.08 -9.05 7.30
C GLN A 56 -22.04 -7.99 6.90
N PRO A 57 -22.38 -6.99 6.05
CA PRO A 57 -21.41 -6.00 5.55
C PRO A 57 -20.67 -5.24 6.66
N HIS A 58 -21.33 -4.94 7.77
CA HIS A 58 -20.72 -4.24 8.89
C HIS A 58 -19.61 -5.07 9.57
N ILE A 59 -19.74 -6.40 9.60
CA ILE A 59 -18.71 -7.31 10.14
C ILE A 59 -17.48 -7.27 9.24
N ILE A 60 -17.67 -7.33 7.92
CA ILE A 60 -16.60 -7.20 6.93
C ILE A 60 -15.86 -5.88 7.12
N ASN A 61 -16.61 -4.77 7.27
CA ASN A 61 -16.02 -3.45 7.48
C ASN A 61 -15.23 -3.38 8.79
N SER A 62 -15.77 -3.90 9.89
CA SER A 62 -15.07 -3.95 11.18
C SER A 62 -13.75 -4.74 11.09
N ILE A 63 -13.76 -5.92 10.44
CA ILE A 63 -12.54 -6.72 10.22
C ILE A 63 -11.54 -5.96 9.34
N LYS A 64 -12.02 -5.34 8.26
CA LYS A 64 -11.19 -4.52 7.38
C LYS A 64 -10.53 -3.40 8.17
N THR A 65 -11.27 -2.64 8.97
CA THR A 65 -10.75 -1.55 9.78
C THR A 65 -9.71 -2.04 10.78
N LEU A 66 -10.01 -3.09 11.54
CA LEU A 66 -9.10 -3.65 12.54
C LEU A 66 -7.78 -4.13 11.94
N LEU A 67 -7.81 -4.74 10.75
CA LEU A 67 -6.63 -5.36 10.15
C LEU A 67 -5.84 -4.43 9.24
N THR A 68 -6.45 -3.37 8.69
CA THR A 68 -5.84 -2.60 7.59
C THR A 68 -5.76 -1.09 7.83
N THR A 69 -6.54 -0.52 8.75
CA THR A 69 -6.49 0.92 9.05
C THR A 69 -5.20 1.25 9.78
N ARG A 70 -4.38 2.08 9.13
CA ARG A 70 -3.11 2.58 9.65
C ARG A 70 -3.36 3.61 10.75
N VAL A 71 -2.46 3.65 11.73
CA VAL A 71 -2.53 4.61 12.84
C VAL A 71 -1.64 5.80 12.50
N LEU A 72 -2.06 7.01 12.87
CA LEU A 72 -1.19 8.18 12.83
C LEU A 72 -0.30 8.17 14.07
N GLU A 73 1.02 8.21 13.87
CA GLU A 73 1.98 8.40 14.96
C GLU A 73 1.88 9.82 15.52
N GLU A 74 2.40 10.03 16.73
CA GLU A 74 2.46 11.34 17.40
C GLU A 74 3.18 12.41 16.56
N LYS A 75 4.09 11.99 15.69
CA LYS A 75 4.84 12.87 14.77
C LYS A 75 4.11 13.16 13.45
N GLY A 76 2.88 12.69 13.29
CA GLY A 76 2.09 12.85 12.07
C GLY A 76 2.45 11.87 10.94
N GLU A 77 3.31 10.89 11.18
CA GLU A 77 3.61 9.85 10.20
C GLU A 77 2.59 8.71 10.30
N LEU A 78 2.10 8.22 9.15
CA LEU A 78 1.21 7.06 9.13
C LEU A 78 2.01 5.78 9.30
N GLU A 79 1.67 5.01 10.34
CA GLU A 79 2.16 3.67 10.56
C GLU A 79 1.94 2.77 9.34
N LYS A 80 2.82 1.78 9.15
CA LYS A 80 2.75 0.96 7.94
C LYS A 80 1.58 -0.02 7.95
N PHE A 81 1.17 -0.46 9.13
CA PHE A 81 0.12 -1.45 9.34
C PHE A 81 -0.86 -0.98 10.41
N SER A 82 -1.95 -1.73 10.58
CA SER A 82 -2.89 -1.50 11.66
C SER A 82 -2.27 -1.81 13.02
N ARG A 83 -2.79 -1.16 14.06
CA ARG A 83 -2.36 -1.40 15.46
C ARG A 83 -2.36 -2.88 15.81
N LEU A 84 -3.42 -3.61 15.43
CA LEU A 84 -3.55 -5.03 15.73
C LEU A 84 -2.45 -5.86 15.07
N ILE A 85 -2.13 -5.58 13.80
CA ILE A 85 -1.05 -6.29 13.09
C ILE A 85 0.31 -5.99 13.72
N LEU A 86 0.59 -4.73 14.05
CA LEU A 86 1.82 -4.33 14.73
C LEU A 86 1.95 -5.01 16.10
N GLU A 87 0.90 -5.00 16.92
CA GLU A 87 0.89 -5.67 18.23
C GLU A 87 1.08 -7.18 18.11
N ILE A 88 0.50 -7.84 17.10
CA ILE A 88 0.71 -9.28 16.87
C ILE A 88 2.17 -9.55 16.44
N GLN A 89 2.76 -8.69 15.61
CA GLN A 89 4.17 -8.83 15.23
C GLN A 89 5.11 -8.69 16.43
N GLU A 90 4.87 -7.69 17.27
CA GLU A 90 5.68 -7.37 18.45
C GLU A 90 5.53 -8.42 19.56
N LYS A 91 4.29 -8.79 19.90
CA LYS A 91 3.99 -9.62 21.07
C LYS A 91 3.92 -11.11 20.77
N GLU A 92 3.73 -11.51 19.51
CA GLU A 92 3.60 -12.91 19.13
C GLU A 92 4.65 -13.32 18.09
N SER A 93 4.46 -12.93 16.82
CA SER A 93 5.46 -13.07 15.74
C SER A 93 4.94 -12.57 14.41
N PHE A 94 5.87 -12.32 13.48
CA PHE A 94 5.58 -12.12 12.06
C PHE A 94 4.65 -13.19 11.46
N TYR A 95 4.90 -14.48 11.75
CA TYR A 95 4.11 -15.57 11.19
C TYR A 95 2.66 -15.60 11.71
N LYS A 96 2.42 -15.14 12.94
CA LYS A 96 1.07 -15.00 13.49
C LYS A 96 0.30 -13.86 12.81
N ALA A 97 0.96 -12.73 12.53
CA ALA A 97 0.36 -11.65 11.75
C ALA A 97 0.03 -12.09 10.31
N VAL A 98 0.95 -12.80 9.65
CA VAL A 98 0.70 -13.44 8.35
C VAL A 98 -0.48 -14.40 8.43
N SER A 99 -0.55 -15.25 9.46
CA SER A 99 -1.64 -16.21 9.63
C SER A 99 -3.00 -15.53 9.73
N VAL A 100 -3.12 -14.43 10.48
CA VAL A 100 -4.37 -13.66 10.60
C VAL A 100 -4.78 -13.08 9.26
N LEU A 101 -3.86 -12.39 8.57
CA LEU A 101 -4.19 -11.78 7.29
C LEU A 101 -4.49 -12.82 6.20
N LYS A 102 -3.84 -14.01 6.24
CA LYS A 102 -4.19 -15.14 5.36
C LYS A 102 -5.61 -15.63 5.63
N THR A 103 -5.98 -15.82 6.90
CA THR A 103 -7.35 -16.19 7.27
C THR A 103 -8.36 -15.17 6.72
N ALA A 104 -8.09 -13.87 6.90
CA ALA A 104 -8.94 -12.81 6.35
C ALA A 104 -9.00 -12.87 4.81
N ALA A 105 -7.85 -13.02 4.14
CA ALA A 105 -7.79 -13.09 2.69
C ALA A 105 -8.57 -14.29 2.13
N TYR A 106 -8.49 -15.46 2.76
CA TYR A 106 -9.22 -16.65 2.31
C TYR A 106 -10.71 -16.63 2.62
N LYS A 107 -11.11 -16.05 3.76
CA LYS A 107 -12.52 -15.92 4.14
C LYS A 107 -13.25 -14.81 3.39
N LEU A 108 -12.56 -13.69 3.13
CA LEU A 108 -13.12 -12.49 2.51
C LEU A 108 -12.54 -12.32 1.10
N THR A 109 -12.83 -13.28 0.22
CA THR A 109 -12.24 -13.38 -1.13
C THR A 109 -12.53 -12.18 -2.02
N GLY A 110 -13.66 -11.49 -1.82
CA GLY A 110 -14.01 -10.26 -2.53
C GLY A 110 -13.20 -9.02 -2.12
N ASN A 111 -12.33 -9.10 -1.10
CA ASN A 111 -11.54 -7.97 -0.63
C ASN A 111 -10.08 -8.09 -1.10
N SER A 112 -9.62 -7.13 -1.91
CA SER A 112 -8.23 -6.99 -2.37
C SER A 112 -7.28 -6.46 -1.29
N ILE A 113 -7.80 -5.72 -0.30
CA ILE A 113 -7.00 -5.07 0.75
C ILE A 113 -6.23 -6.05 1.65
N PHE A 114 -6.75 -7.25 1.92
CA PHE A 114 -6.06 -8.26 2.74
C PHE A 114 -4.84 -8.86 2.02
N PRO A 115 -4.94 -9.39 0.79
CA PRO A 115 -3.76 -9.81 0.03
C PRO A 115 -2.81 -8.64 -0.26
N GLN A 116 -3.32 -7.42 -0.47
CA GLN A 116 -2.48 -6.23 -0.59
C GLN A 116 -1.67 -5.96 0.70
N THR A 117 -2.30 -6.07 1.87
CA THR A 117 -1.64 -5.91 3.17
C THR A 117 -0.63 -7.03 3.44
N LEU A 118 -0.94 -8.27 3.06
CA LEU A 118 0.01 -9.40 3.10
C LEU A 118 1.24 -9.13 2.26
N SER A 119 1.06 -8.64 1.02
CA SER A 119 2.17 -8.28 0.14
C SER A 119 3.11 -7.28 0.83
N ARG A 120 2.54 -6.19 1.38
CA ARG A 120 3.27 -5.16 2.12
C ARG A 120 4.06 -5.74 3.29
N LEU A 121 3.48 -6.68 4.04
CA LEU A 121 4.13 -7.33 5.18
C LEU A 121 5.43 -8.05 4.77
N TYR A 122 5.48 -8.62 3.57
CA TYR A 122 6.63 -9.36 3.06
C TYR A 122 7.75 -8.50 2.43
N TYR A 123 7.54 -7.21 2.17
CA TYR A 123 8.58 -6.34 1.59
C TYR A 123 8.99 -5.16 2.47
N VAL A 124 8.18 -4.80 3.47
CA VAL A 124 8.46 -3.72 4.43
C VAL A 124 9.61 -4.12 5.37
N LYS A 125 10.56 -3.20 5.59
CA LYS A 125 11.63 -3.36 6.60
C LYS A 125 11.03 -3.48 8.01
N GLY A 126 11.56 -4.39 8.83
CA GLY A 126 11.09 -4.67 10.20
C GLY A 126 10.39 -6.04 10.36
N GLY A 127 10.18 -6.77 9.27
CA GLY A 127 9.72 -8.16 9.27
C GLY A 127 10.64 -9.08 8.46
N ILE A 128 10.12 -10.24 8.07
CA ILE A 128 10.80 -11.17 7.15
C ILE A 128 10.58 -10.69 5.72
N ILE A 129 11.67 -10.41 5.01
CA ILE A 129 11.63 -10.01 3.61
C ILE A 129 11.57 -11.26 2.74
N ASP A 130 10.50 -11.37 1.95
CA ASP A 130 10.32 -12.42 0.94
C ASP A 130 9.62 -11.80 -0.29
N TYR A 131 10.42 -11.41 -1.28
CA TYR A 131 9.89 -10.76 -2.49
C TYR A 131 8.99 -11.67 -3.32
N THR A 132 9.25 -12.97 -3.32
CA THR A 132 8.42 -13.95 -4.04
C THR A 132 7.03 -13.99 -3.42
N LYS A 133 6.95 -14.07 -2.09
CA LYS A 133 5.66 -14.02 -1.38
C LYS A 133 4.99 -12.66 -1.52
N ALA A 134 5.76 -11.57 -1.48
CA ALA A 134 5.23 -10.24 -1.68
C ALA A 134 4.56 -10.09 -3.06
N GLU A 135 5.21 -10.60 -4.11
CA GLU A 135 4.70 -10.60 -5.48
C GLU A 135 3.48 -11.52 -5.65
N GLU A 136 3.51 -12.74 -5.11
CA GLU A 136 2.36 -13.67 -5.12
C GLU A 136 1.09 -13.00 -4.53
N TRP A 137 1.24 -12.31 -3.40
CA TRP A 137 0.14 -11.65 -2.73
C TRP A 137 -0.30 -10.36 -3.43
N ALA A 138 0.62 -9.59 -4.02
CA ALA A 138 0.29 -8.43 -4.84
C ALA A 138 -0.55 -8.86 -6.05
N ASN A 139 -0.11 -9.89 -6.78
CA ASN A 139 -0.86 -10.46 -7.89
C ASN A 139 -2.23 -11.03 -7.46
N THR A 140 -2.31 -11.61 -6.25
CA THR A 140 -3.60 -12.05 -5.69
C THR A 140 -4.54 -10.87 -5.44
N ALA A 141 -4.02 -9.74 -4.97
CA ALA A 141 -4.81 -8.52 -4.79
C ALA A 141 -5.29 -7.96 -6.14
N ILE A 142 -4.40 -7.86 -7.13
CA ILE A 142 -4.72 -7.39 -8.50
C ILE A 142 -5.80 -8.28 -9.12
N ARG A 143 -5.71 -9.61 -9.00
CA ARG A 143 -6.76 -10.50 -9.52
C ARG A 143 -8.14 -10.26 -8.90
N ARG A 144 -8.20 -9.77 -7.65
CA ARG A 144 -9.47 -9.49 -6.97
C ARG A 144 -10.05 -8.14 -7.33
N ASP A 145 -9.20 -7.19 -7.72
CA ASP A 145 -9.61 -5.84 -8.08
C ASP A 145 -8.71 -5.31 -9.23
N PRO A 146 -8.91 -5.83 -10.46
CA PRO A 146 -7.95 -5.65 -11.55
C PRO A 146 -7.96 -4.25 -12.15
N LYS A 147 -8.98 -3.44 -11.87
CA LYS A 147 -9.05 -2.05 -12.33
C LYS A 147 -8.47 -1.06 -11.32
N ASN A 148 -8.17 -1.52 -10.10
CA ASN A 148 -7.76 -0.63 -9.03
C ASN A 148 -6.27 -0.29 -9.09
N SER A 149 -5.96 0.97 -9.36
CA SER A 149 -4.63 1.54 -9.49
C SER A 149 -3.86 1.49 -8.15
N TYR A 150 -4.51 1.67 -7.00
CA TYR A 150 -3.88 1.51 -5.69
C TYR A 150 -3.48 0.06 -5.39
N VAL A 151 -4.27 -0.91 -5.88
CA VAL A 151 -3.94 -2.33 -5.76
C VAL A 151 -2.74 -2.66 -6.65
N ALA A 152 -2.71 -2.15 -7.89
CA ALA A 152 -1.57 -2.30 -8.80
C ALA A 152 -0.28 -1.63 -8.28
N ASP A 153 -0.39 -0.47 -7.60
CA ASP A 153 0.76 0.24 -6.99
C ASP A 153 1.56 -0.69 -6.07
N THR A 154 0.89 -1.63 -5.40
CA THR A 154 1.55 -2.57 -4.51
C THR A 154 2.58 -3.45 -5.22
N LEU A 155 2.30 -3.89 -6.45
CA LEU A 155 3.26 -4.65 -7.26
C LEU A 155 4.43 -3.76 -7.72
N GLY A 156 4.14 -2.52 -8.12
CA GLY A 156 5.16 -1.51 -8.40
C GLY A 156 6.12 -1.28 -7.22
N GLN A 157 5.58 -1.15 -6.00
CA GLN A 157 6.38 -1.00 -4.78
C GLN A 157 7.26 -2.24 -4.49
N VAL A 158 6.72 -3.46 -4.69
CA VAL A 158 7.50 -4.71 -4.55
C VAL A 158 8.70 -4.69 -5.48
N HIS A 159 8.48 -4.46 -6.78
CA HIS A 159 9.54 -4.45 -7.78
C HIS A 159 10.54 -3.32 -7.57
N LYS A 160 10.09 -2.12 -7.18
CA LYS A 160 10.98 -1.01 -6.81
C LYS A 160 11.91 -1.36 -5.66
N ILE A 161 11.37 -1.91 -4.58
CA ILE A 161 12.18 -2.25 -3.39
C ILE A 161 13.11 -3.42 -3.68
N GLN A 162 12.66 -4.41 -4.44
CA GLN A 162 13.51 -5.51 -4.91
C GLN A 162 14.63 -4.99 -5.81
N PHE A 163 14.33 -4.06 -6.72
CA PHE A 163 15.31 -3.43 -7.60
C PHE A 163 16.34 -2.61 -6.83
N LEU A 164 15.89 -1.79 -5.88
CA LEU A 164 16.76 -0.98 -5.02
C LEU A 164 17.84 -1.84 -4.33
N ARG A 165 17.48 -3.06 -3.92
CA ARG A 165 18.39 -3.99 -3.22
C ARG A 165 19.20 -4.89 -4.14
N SER A 166 18.96 -4.90 -5.46
CA SER A 166 19.79 -5.66 -6.39
C SER A 166 21.06 -4.87 -6.74
N TRP A 167 22.19 -5.58 -6.76
CA TRP A 167 23.52 -5.00 -7.05
C TRP A 167 24.28 -5.79 -8.11
N LYS A 168 23.69 -6.85 -8.65
CA LYS A 168 24.32 -7.63 -9.71
C LYS A 168 24.15 -6.88 -11.04
N PRO A 169 25.24 -6.47 -11.71
CA PRO A 169 25.16 -5.67 -12.94
C PRO A 169 24.22 -6.25 -14.01
N GLU A 170 24.21 -7.57 -14.16
CA GLU A 170 23.36 -8.31 -15.10
C GLU A 170 21.87 -8.27 -14.77
N GLU A 171 21.50 -8.04 -13.50
CA GLU A 171 20.12 -7.94 -13.04
C GLU A 171 19.55 -6.52 -13.08
N ILE A 172 20.41 -5.49 -13.14
CA ILE A 172 20.00 -4.08 -13.04
C ILE A 172 18.98 -3.73 -14.13
N LEU A 173 19.33 -3.96 -15.40
CA LEU A 173 18.49 -3.57 -16.53
C LEU A 173 17.17 -4.38 -16.57
N PRO A 174 17.15 -5.72 -16.44
CA PRO A 174 15.91 -6.48 -16.35
C PRO A 174 14.99 -6.02 -15.21
N LYS A 175 15.52 -5.82 -14.00
CA LYS A 175 14.72 -5.41 -12.84
C LYS A 175 14.19 -3.98 -12.96
N ALA A 176 14.99 -3.07 -13.52
CA ALA A 176 14.52 -1.71 -13.81
C ALA A 176 13.33 -1.74 -14.78
N LYS A 177 13.40 -2.54 -15.86
CA LYS A 177 12.30 -2.68 -16.83
C LYS A 177 11.01 -3.18 -16.18
N VAL A 178 11.11 -4.21 -15.34
CA VAL A 178 9.95 -4.75 -14.61
C VAL A 178 9.35 -3.70 -13.68
N ALA A 179 10.18 -2.97 -12.93
CA ALA A 179 9.70 -1.92 -12.02
C ALA A 179 9.04 -0.75 -12.76
N PHE A 180 9.64 -0.29 -13.88
CA PHE A 180 9.02 0.73 -14.72
C PHE A 180 7.68 0.28 -15.30
N GLN A 181 7.63 -0.94 -15.84
CA GLN A 181 6.40 -1.47 -16.44
C GLN A 181 5.28 -1.60 -15.40
N ALA A 182 5.60 -1.99 -14.17
CA ALA A 182 4.63 -2.08 -13.10
C ALA A 182 4.04 -0.71 -12.74
N PHE A 183 4.82 0.37 -12.74
CA PHE A 183 4.27 1.72 -12.51
C PHE A 183 3.52 2.28 -13.72
N LYS A 184 3.92 1.96 -14.96
CA LYS A 184 3.10 2.27 -16.14
C LYS A 184 1.73 1.60 -16.09
N ASP A 185 1.67 0.37 -15.59
CA ASP A 185 0.41 -0.35 -15.39
C ASP A 185 -0.49 0.31 -14.33
N VAL A 186 0.11 0.98 -13.33
CA VAL A 186 -0.63 1.84 -12.37
C VAL A 186 -1.19 3.08 -13.08
N GLU A 187 -0.40 3.71 -13.96
CA GLU A 187 -0.84 4.89 -14.74
C GLU A 187 -2.04 4.54 -15.61
N VAL A 188 -1.95 3.46 -16.39
CA VAL A 188 -3.04 2.98 -17.25
C VAL A 188 -4.31 2.72 -16.43
N LYS A 189 -4.19 2.04 -15.28
CA LYS A 189 -5.34 1.79 -14.40
C LYS A 189 -5.91 3.06 -13.81
N ALA A 190 -5.07 4.02 -13.42
CA ALA A 190 -5.54 5.30 -12.87
C ALA A 190 -6.30 6.11 -13.93
N ASP A 191 -5.88 6.05 -15.20
CA ASP A 191 -6.55 6.71 -16.33
C ASP A 191 -7.89 6.02 -16.68
N GLU A 192 -7.97 4.71 -16.51
CA GLU A 192 -9.17 3.90 -16.78
C GLU A 192 -10.13 3.76 -15.57
N GLU A 193 -9.75 4.28 -14.40
CA GLU A 193 -10.52 4.18 -13.17
C GLU A 193 -11.78 5.06 -13.23
N VAL A 194 -12.91 4.41 -13.51
CA VAL A 194 -14.23 5.04 -13.40
C VAL A 194 -14.55 5.22 -11.92
N SER A 195 -14.50 6.45 -11.42
CA SER A 195 -15.05 6.78 -10.09
C SER A 195 -16.57 6.52 -10.07
N PRO A 196 -17.14 5.99 -8.98
CA PRO A 196 -18.60 5.83 -8.83
C PRO A 196 -19.38 7.15 -9.01
N ASP A 197 -18.71 8.29 -8.82
CA ASP A 197 -19.25 9.64 -9.00
C ASP A 197 -19.22 10.14 -10.47
N MET A 198 -18.77 9.32 -11.41
CA MET A 198 -18.61 9.68 -12.83
C MET A 198 -19.89 9.56 -13.67
N VAL A 199 -21.03 9.19 -13.08
CA VAL A 199 -22.31 9.15 -13.81
C VAL A 199 -23.31 9.97 -13.02
N ASP A 200 -23.55 11.21 -13.48
CA ASP A 200 -24.75 11.90 -13.03
C ASP A 200 -26.00 11.17 -13.55
N SER A 201 -27.18 11.51 -13.02
CA SER A 201 -28.45 10.91 -13.43
C SER A 201 -28.77 11.10 -14.93
N ALA A 202 -27.96 11.90 -15.64
CA ALA A 202 -28.07 12.23 -17.05
C ALA A 202 -26.99 11.55 -17.94
N GLY A 203 -26.10 10.73 -17.38
CA GLY A 203 -25.11 9.97 -18.13
C GLY A 203 -23.87 10.76 -18.58
N THR A 204 -23.58 11.91 -17.96
CA THR A 204 -22.41 12.73 -18.30
C THR A 204 -21.22 12.36 -17.42
N GLU A 205 -20.09 12.03 -18.05
CA GLU A 205 -18.82 11.70 -17.37
C GLU A 205 -18.30 12.91 -16.57
N ARG A 206 -18.26 12.80 -15.24
CA ARG A 206 -17.57 13.77 -14.37
C ARG A 206 -16.16 13.29 -14.06
N ILE A 207 -15.15 14.06 -14.48
CA ILE A 207 -13.73 13.84 -14.17
C ILE A 207 -13.55 13.66 -12.65
N SER A 208 -12.79 12.63 -12.24
CA SER A 208 -12.46 12.33 -10.85
C SER A 208 -11.88 13.56 -10.17
N VAL A 209 -12.35 13.87 -8.96
CA VAL A 209 -11.82 14.96 -8.13
C VAL A 209 -10.40 14.64 -7.60
N THR A 210 -9.98 13.37 -7.67
CA THR A 210 -8.64 12.92 -7.23
C THR A 210 -7.98 12.10 -8.33
N PHE A 211 -7.07 12.73 -9.08
CA PHE A 211 -6.20 12.06 -10.03
C PHE A 211 -5.13 11.24 -9.27
N ASN A 212 -5.08 9.92 -9.47
CA ASN A 212 -4.07 9.09 -8.83
C ASN A 212 -2.72 9.18 -9.56
N ASN A 213 -1.84 10.06 -9.10
CA ASN A 213 -0.49 10.24 -9.67
C ASN A 213 0.55 9.21 -9.21
N ARG A 214 0.18 8.17 -8.43
CA ARG A 214 1.13 7.22 -7.84
C ARG A 214 1.97 6.48 -8.86
N GLY A 215 1.40 6.19 -10.03
CA GLY A 215 2.13 5.63 -11.16
C GLY A 215 3.28 6.54 -11.60
N TYR A 216 2.98 7.83 -11.83
CA TYR A 216 3.97 8.85 -12.19
C TYR A 216 5.05 8.97 -11.11
N PHE A 217 4.66 9.06 -9.85
CA PHE A 217 5.63 9.21 -8.75
C PHE A 217 6.51 7.97 -8.59
N GLY A 218 5.92 6.78 -8.61
CA GLY A 218 6.65 5.52 -8.54
C GLY A 218 7.62 5.33 -9.70
N PHE A 219 7.22 5.73 -10.91
CA PHE A 219 8.09 5.76 -12.09
C PHE A 219 9.32 6.66 -11.84
N MET A 220 9.11 7.88 -11.35
CA MET A 220 10.21 8.82 -11.04
C MET A 220 11.16 8.23 -10.00
N GLN A 221 10.64 7.56 -8.97
CA GLN A 221 11.49 6.90 -7.97
C GLN A 221 12.32 5.76 -8.57
N VAL A 222 11.75 4.95 -9.46
CA VAL A 222 12.49 3.90 -10.18
C VAL A 222 13.55 4.50 -11.10
N ALA A 223 13.23 5.60 -11.80
CA ALA A 223 14.17 6.29 -12.67
C ALA A 223 15.41 6.79 -11.91
N LYS A 224 15.21 7.44 -10.77
CA LYS A 224 16.30 7.87 -9.90
C LYS A 224 17.23 6.71 -9.54
N ILE A 225 16.67 5.60 -9.05
CA ILE A 225 17.44 4.40 -8.67
C ILE A 225 18.16 3.81 -9.89
N ALA A 226 17.47 3.75 -11.03
CA ALA A 226 18.01 3.16 -12.26
C ALA A 226 19.19 3.95 -12.80
N PHE A 227 19.10 5.27 -12.86
CA PHE A 227 20.19 6.10 -13.38
C PHE A 227 21.38 6.17 -12.44
N GLU A 228 21.16 6.09 -11.12
CA GLU A 228 22.23 5.88 -10.16
C GLU A 228 22.98 4.58 -10.45
N LYS A 229 22.30 3.44 -10.42
CA LYS A 229 22.92 2.11 -10.62
C LYS A 229 23.50 1.91 -12.01
N LEU A 230 22.85 2.39 -13.07
CA LEU A 230 23.31 2.22 -14.46
C LEU A 230 24.50 3.11 -14.79
N SER A 231 24.66 4.26 -14.12
CA SER A 231 25.85 5.09 -14.31
C SER A 231 27.13 4.39 -13.85
N GLU A 232 27.03 3.52 -12.85
CA GLU A 232 28.13 2.73 -12.29
C GLU A 232 28.33 1.40 -13.03
N CYS A 233 27.38 1.02 -13.89
CA CYS A 233 27.44 -0.24 -14.63
C CYS A 233 28.27 -0.10 -15.91
N THR A 234 29.28 -0.95 -16.05
CA THR A 234 30.19 -0.98 -17.22
C THR A 234 29.79 -2.01 -18.28
N LEU A 235 28.88 -2.93 -17.96
CA LEU A 235 28.44 -3.98 -18.89
C LEU A 235 27.41 -3.46 -19.90
N ASN A 236 27.51 -3.89 -21.16
CA ASN A 236 26.51 -3.59 -22.22
C ASN A 236 26.20 -2.10 -22.40
N ARG A 237 27.24 -1.25 -22.42
CA ARG A 237 27.12 0.21 -22.39
C ARG A 237 26.17 0.79 -23.45
N SER A 238 26.27 0.35 -24.71
CA SER A 238 25.38 0.83 -25.78
C SER A 238 23.89 0.57 -25.50
N ARG A 239 23.56 -0.60 -24.94
CA ARG A 239 22.19 -0.96 -24.54
C ARG A 239 21.72 -0.14 -23.35
N ILE A 240 22.62 0.12 -22.39
CA ILE A 240 22.33 0.98 -21.24
C ILE A 240 22.07 2.41 -21.69
N ASP A 241 22.92 2.97 -22.54
CA ASP A 241 22.78 4.35 -23.02
C ASP A 241 21.47 4.53 -23.79
N SER A 242 21.11 3.59 -24.68
CA SER A 242 19.82 3.59 -25.38
C SER A 242 18.64 3.56 -24.39
N PHE A 243 18.71 2.72 -23.36
CA PHE A 243 17.67 2.64 -22.33
C PHE A 243 17.58 3.93 -21.49
N ILE A 244 18.71 4.54 -21.15
CA ILE A 244 18.73 5.80 -20.40
C ILE A 244 18.09 6.92 -21.22
N GLN A 245 18.42 7.03 -22.52
CA GLN A 245 17.81 8.05 -23.38
C GLN A 245 16.29 7.86 -23.52
N GLU A 246 15.83 6.61 -23.70
CA GLU A 246 14.40 6.29 -23.73
C GLU A 246 13.69 6.74 -22.45
N LYS A 247 14.23 6.38 -21.27
CA LYS A 247 13.61 6.72 -19.99
C LYS A 247 13.75 8.19 -19.62
N LYS A 248 14.78 8.90 -20.12
CA LYS A 248 14.94 10.34 -19.92
C LYS A 248 13.77 11.14 -20.48
N MET A 249 13.34 10.84 -21.71
CA MET A 249 12.17 11.50 -22.31
C MET A 249 10.89 11.29 -21.48
N GLU A 250 10.70 10.08 -20.95
CA GLU A 250 9.55 9.78 -20.07
C GLU A 250 9.62 10.53 -18.73
N VAL A 251 10.83 10.66 -18.16
CA VAL A 251 11.07 11.45 -16.94
C VAL A 251 10.77 12.93 -17.18
N GLU A 252 11.19 13.49 -18.31
CA GLU A 252 10.92 14.88 -18.67
C GLU A 252 9.41 15.14 -18.79
N ALA A 253 8.68 14.25 -19.47
CA ALA A 253 7.22 14.35 -19.59
C ALA A 253 6.52 14.29 -18.21
N LYS A 254 6.95 13.36 -17.34
CA LYS A 254 6.39 13.20 -15.99
C LYS A 254 6.78 14.35 -15.05
N PHE A 255 7.98 14.91 -15.20
CA PHE A 255 8.41 16.09 -14.47
C PHE A 255 7.55 17.31 -14.84
N ALA A 256 7.32 17.53 -16.14
CA ALA A 256 6.42 18.57 -16.60
C ALA A 256 5.02 18.39 -16.00
N PHE A 257 4.48 17.16 -16.00
CA PHE A 257 3.21 16.85 -15.32
C PHE A 257 3.21 17.33 -13.86
N PHE A 258 4.24 17.00 -13.07
CA PHE A 258 4.29 17.40 -11.65
C PHE A 258 4.44 18.92 -11.46
N GLN A 259 5.12 19.63 -12.38
CA GLN A 259 5.15 21.09 -12.36
C GLN A 259 3.76 21.69 -12.47
N TRP A 260 2.96 21.22 -13.43
CA TRP A 260 1.58 21.66 -13.61
C TRP A 260 0.68 21.22 -12.45
N TYR A 261 0.76 19.95 -12.06
CA TYR A 261 -0.07 19.40 -10.99
C TYR A 261 0.10 20.16 -9.66
N LEU A 262 1.33 20.42 -9.25
CA LEU A 262 1.57 21.13 -7.98
C LEU A 262 1.26 22.63 -8.06
N ALA A 263 1.45 23.26 -9.24
CA ALA A 263 1.18 24.68 -9.41
C ALA A 263 -0.32 24.99 -9.44
N TYR A 264 -1.14 24.10 -10.00
CA TYR A 264 -2.54 24.39 -10.31
C TYR A 264 -3.57 23.53 -9.57
N SER A 265 -3.21 22.34 -9.09
CA SER A 265 -4.21 21.44 -8.49
C SER A 265 -4.41 21.62 -6.99
N GLN A 266 -3.69 22.54 -6.32
CA GLN A 266 -3.67 22.72 -4.86
C GLN A 266 -4.01 21.43 -4.09
N PRO A 267 -3.15 20.39 -4.15
CA PRO A 267 -3.42 19.18 -3.40
C PRO A 267 -3.61 19.58 -1.93
N ASP A 268 -4.80 19.30 -1.38
CA ASP A 268 -5.09 19.52 0.03
C ASP A 268 -3.90 18.96 0.84
N MET A 269 -3.43 19.65 1.88
CA MET A 269 -2.35 19.13 2.73
C MET A 269 -2.74 17.82 3.43
N GLN A 270 -4.04 17.47 3.40
CA GLN A 270 -4.60 16.18 3.82
C GLN A 270 -4.57 15.11 2.72
N SER A 271 -4.24 15.47 1.48
CA SER A 271 -4.06 14.53 0.39
C SER A 271 -2.93 13.54 0.74
N LEU A 272 -3.08 12.31 0.27
CA LEU A 272 -2.13 11.21 0.46
C LEU A 272 -0.71 11.46 -0.11
N ASP A 273 -0.46 12.67 -0.64
CA ASP A 273 0.80 13.09 -1.26
C ASP A 273 1.64 13.92 -0.27
N PRO A 274 2.59 13.28 0.43
CA PRO A 274 3.40 13.96 1.43
C PRO A 274 4.34 15.01 0.85
N SER A 275 4.76 15.96 1.70
CA SER A 275 5.64 17.10 1.38
C SER A 275 6.96 16.75 0.67
N TYR A 276 7.37 15.47 0.67
CA TYR A 276 8.59 15.01 0.00
C TYR A 276 8.42 14.68 -1.49
N VAL A 277 7.19 14.59 -2.02
CA VAL A 277 6.94 14.21 -3.42
C VAL A 277 7.69 15.12 -4.39
N TRP A 278 7.58 16.45 -4.21
CA TRP A 278 8.27 17.40 -5.08
C TRP A 278 9.79 17.31 -4.98
N LYS A 279 10.33 17.15 -3.76
CA LYS A 279 11.76 16.99 -3.54
C LYS A 279 12.32 15.78 -4.29
N ASP A 280 11.63 14.63 -4.23
CA ASP A 280 12.06 13.42 -4.94
C ASP A 280 11.98 13.57 -6.46
N VAL A 281 10.94 14.23 -6.96
CA VAL A 281 10.74 14.51 -8.39
C VAL A 281 11.85 15.42 -8.93
N VAL A 282 12.16 16.53 -8.23
CA VAL A 282 13.24 17.45 -8.59
C VAL A 282 14.60 16.75 -8.56
N LEU A 283 14.91 16.02 -7.48
CA LEU A 283 16.17 15.29 -7.37
C LEU A 283 16.33 14.26 -8.49
N CYS A 284 15.25 13.57 -8.89
CA CYS A 284 15.30 12.66 -10.03
C CYS A 284 15.65 13.41 -11.32
N TYR A 285 14.96 14.53 -11.59
CA TYR A 285 15.20 15.33 -12.79
C TYR A 285 16.65 15.87 -12.83
N GLU A 286 17.14 16.43 -11.73
CA GLU A 286 18.51 16.92 -11.61
C GLU A 286 19.54 15.80 -11.84
N ASN A 287 19.35 14.63 -11.26
CA ASN A 287 20.25 13.48 -11.44
C ASN A 287 20.36 13.04 -12.90
N VAL A 288 19.28 13.15 -13.67
CA VAL A 288 19.25 12.82 -15.10
C VAL A 288 20.06 13.80 -15.94
N HIS A 289 20.14 15.06 -15.52
CA HIS A 289 20.74 16.15 -16.30
C HIS A 289 22.18 16.46 -15.86
N ASN A 290 22.51 16.33 -14.57
CA ASN A 290 23.82 16.70 -14.02
C ASN A 290 24.92 15.65 -14.28
N LYS A 291 24.57 14.39 -14.57
CA LYS A 291 25.56 13.34 -14.93
C LYS A 291 26.11 13.45 -16.36
N GLN A 292 25.78 14.50 -17.11
CA GLN A 292 26.34 14.79 -18.44
C GLN A 292 27.45 15.85 -18.43
N SER A 293 27.79 16.41 -17.26
CA SER A 293 28.82 17.46 -17.12
C SER A 293 30.16 16.97 -16.53
N SER A 294 30.35 15.65 -16.43
CA SER A 294 31.55 15.02 -15.85
C SER A 294 32.17 14.00 -16.80
#